data_AF-A0A1F8NKW4-F1
#
_entry.id   AF-A0A1F8NKW4-F1
#
_cell.length_a   1.000
_cell.length_b   1.000
_cell.length_c   1.000
_cell.angle_alpha   90.00
_cell.angle_beta   90.00
_cell.angle_gamma   90.00
#
_symmetry.space_group_name_H-M   'P 1'
#
loop_
_entity.id
_entity.type
_entity.pdbx_description
1 polymer ?
#
loop_
_entity_poly.entity_id
_entity_poly.type
_entity_poly.pdbx_seq_one_letter_code
_entity_poly.pdbx_strand_id
1 'polypeptide(L)'
;MRGGFATIVITALLGLGGAYQLATLDMMHAAYSRLSRGLALVMPVALLVMAGLTVDGLVNAPLRTPQAEVVRVIRFVLAMGDRPIERELATQMHVSALRSVREMLSPPQGVMLSAYDAGSLSTVTTDIDLGQNWIRCTVVGGGVAYCTGGEAAYWQAFSCLLRLPADPADECNVGLSPEARAWLETHDEEIGLQPQMEVVGRLGRVAFLRGRGANGAAFECRFRGTQPIHLETCRLLEEAGGD
;
A
#
# COMPACT_ATOMS: atom_id res chain seq x y z
N MET A 1 -7.04 18.14 11.97
CA MET A 1 -6.27 19.10 12.80
C MET A 1 -4.89 18.60 13.26
N ARG A 2 -4.60 17.29 13.33
CA ARG A 2 -3.27 16.79 13.76
C ARG A 2 -2.10 17.02 12.78
N GLY A 3 -2.38 17.10 11.47
CA GLY A 3 -1.34 17.35 10.46
C GLY A 3 -0.58 18.67 10.65
N GLY A 4 -1.29 19.74 11.04
CA GLY A 4 -0.67 21.05 11.33
C GLY A 4 0.18 21.04 12.60
N PHE A 5 -0.19 20.23 13.60
CA PHE A 5 0.60 20.11 14.82
C PHE A 5 1.92 19.37 14.56
N ALA A 6 1.89 18.28 13.79
CA ALA A 6 3.09 17.53 13.43
C ALA A 6 4.08 18.38 12.63
N THR A 7 3.60 19.17 11.65
CA THR A 7 4.47 20.07 10.87
C THR A 7 5.05 21.18 11.74
N ILE A 8 4.28 21.76 12.66
CA ILE A 8 4.80 22.76 13.61
C ILE A 8 5.88 22.16 14.49
N VAL A 9 5.67 20.95 15.02
CA VAL A 9 6.66 20.25 15.87
C VAL A 9 7.92 19.94 15.08
N ILE A 10 7.80 19.42 13.86
CA ILE A 10 8.96 19.12 13.00
C ILE A 10 9.72 20.41 12.67
N THR A 11 9.02 21.48 12.32
CA THR A 11 9.64 22.78 11.98
C THR A 11 10.33 23.38 13.20
N ALA A 12 9.72 23.29 14.39
CA ALA A 12 10.33 23.74 15.63
C ALA A 12 11.57 22.92 16.00
N LEU A 13 11.54 21.60 15.82
CA LEU A 13 12.69 20.72 16.05
C LEU A 13 13.83 20.99 15.07
N LEU A 14 13.53 21.23 13.80
CA LEU A 14 14.53 21.62 12.79
C LEU A 14 15.14 22.98 13.10
N GLY A 15 14.32 23.96 13.52
CA GLY A 15 14.80 25.27 13.94
C GLY A 15 15.70 25.20 15.18
N LEU A 16 15.28 24.44 16.20
CA LEU A 16 16.08 24.16 17.39
C LEU A 16 17.37 23.43 17.05
N GLY A 17 17.32 22.43 16.16
CA GLY A 17 18.49 21.71 15.68
C GLY A 17 19.48 22.61 14.97
N GLY A 18 19.02 23.51 14.10
CA GLY A 18 19.86 24.49 13.40
C GLY A 18 20.51 25.49 14.35
N ALA A 19 19.74 26.05 15.29
CA ALA A 19 20.27 26.95 16.32
C ALA A 19 21.29 26.24 17.23
N TYR A 20 21.02 24.98 17.57
CA TYR A 20 21.93 24.15 18.37
C TYR A 20 23.22 23.82 17.61
N GLN A 21 23.15 23.59 16.29
CA GLN A 21 24.33 23.35 15.46
C GLN A 21 25.25 24.58 15.39
N LEU A 22 24.69 25.78 15.29
CA LEU A 22 25.45 27.03 15.35
C LEU A 22 26.15 27.19 16.71
N ALA A 23 25.42 26.98 17.81
CA ALA A 23 26.00 27.08 19.16
C ALA A 23 27.10 26.02 19.41
N THR A 24 26.94 24.81 18.90
CA THR A 24 27.95 23.75 19.04
C THR A 24 29.19 23.98 18.17
N LEU A 25 29.05 24.60 17.00
CA LEU A 25 30.20 25.01 16.18
C LEU A 25 31.06 26.06 16.90
N ASP A 26 30.43 27.05 17.53
CA ASP A 26 31.14 28.06 18.32
C ASP A 26 31.84 27.43 19.54
N MET A 27 31.17 26.50 20.23
CA MET A 27 31.77 25.74 21.33
C MET A 27 32.93 24.85 20.86
N MET A 28 32.85 24.26 19.67
CA MET A 28 33.91 23.42 19.09
C MET A 28 35.16 24.23 18.74
N HIS A 29 34.99 25.47 18.27
CA HIS A 29 36.09 26.40 18.04
C HIS A 29 36.73 26.89 19.34
N ALA A 30 35.95 27.07 20.41
CA ALA A 30 36.44 27.48 21.73
C ALA A 30 36.98 26.31 22.58
N ALA A 31 36.71 25.05 22.21
CA ALA A 31 37.08 23.87 22.99
C ALA A 31 38.58 23.55 22.92
N TYR A 32 39.29 23.84 24.02
CA TYR A 32 40.73 23.62 24.17
C TYR A 32 41.13 22.14 24.40
N SER A 33 40.22 21.30 24.91
CA SER A 33 40.53 19.92 25.31
C SER A 33 39.88 18.85 24.42
N ARG A 34 40.52 17.67 24.30
CA ARG A 34 39.95 16.51 23.59
C ARG A 34 38.63 16.02 24.23
N LEU A 35 38.49 16.18 25.54
CA LEU A 35 37.30 15.78 26.30
C LEU A 35 36.08 16.66 25.93
N SER A 36 36.25 17.98 25.88
CA SER A 36 35.18 18.91 25.51
C SER A 36 34.69 18.71 24.07
N ARG A 37 35.59 18.33 23.15
CA ARG A 37 35.22 17.98 21.76
C ARG A 37 34.43 16.67 21.69
N GLY A 38 34.79 15.67 22.48
CA GLY A 38 34.02 14.42 22.58
C GLY A 38 32.61 14.67 23.12
N LEU A 39 32.49 15.48 24.18
CA LEU A 39 31.19 15.82 24.77
C LEU A 39 30.30 16.60 23.79
N ALA A 40 30.87 17.50 22.99
CA ALA A 40 30.15 18.25 21.96
C ALA A 40 29.54 17.35 20.87
N LEU A 41 30.09 16.15 20.63
CA LEU A 41 29.54 15.17 19.69
C LEU A 41 28.47 14.27 20.32
N VAL A 42 28.52 14.01 21.62
CA VAL A 42 27.55 13.14 22.30
C VAL A 42 26.14 13.73 22.24
N MET A 43 26.01 15.03 22.48
CA MET A 43 24.70 15.68 22.52
C MET A 43 23.93 15.66 21.19
N PRO A 44 24.50 16.01 20.02
CA PRO A 44 23.78 15.89 18.75
C PRO A 44 23.46 14.43 18.40
N VAL A 45 24.34 13.47 18.74
CA VAL A 45 24.05 12.04 18.55
C VAL A 45 22.84 11.63 19.41
N ALA A 46 22.79 12.03 20.67
CA ALA A 46 21.65 11.74 21.55
C ALA A 46 20.35 12.34 21.00
N LEU A 47 20.38 13.58 20.49
CA LEU A 47 19.22 14.21 19.85
C LEU A 47 18.75 13.44 18.60
N LEU A 48 19.67 13.00 17.74
CA LEU A 48 19.34 12.20 16.56
C LEU A 48 18.73 10.84 16.93
N VAL A 49 19.26 10.17 17.97
CA VAL A 49 18.70 8.92 18.48
C VAL A 49 17.28 9.15 19.01
N MET A 50 17.06 10.20 19.80
CA MET A 50 15.73 10.54 20.32
C MET A 50 14.74 10.87 19.21
N ALA A 51 15.17 11.63 18.19
CA ALA A 51 14.37 11.90 17.00
C ALA A 51 14.02 10.61 16.25
N GLY A 52 14.99 9.72 16.04
CA GLY A 52 14.78 8.43 15.39
C GLY A 52 13.77 7.54 16.13
N LEU A 53 13.89 7.43 17.45
CA LEU A 53 12.94 6.67 18.29
C LEU A 53 11.53 7.27 18.24
N THR A 54 11.43 8.60 18.22
CA THR A 54 10.16 9.32 18.12
C THR A 54 9.48 9.07 16.77
N VAL A 55 10.25 9.15 15.66
CA VAL A 55 9.75 8.86 14.31
C VAL A 55 9.37 7.39 14.18
N ASP A 56 10.15 6.45 14.74
CA ASP A 56 9.79 5.04 14.70
C ASP A 56 8.47 4.80 15.44
N GLY A 57 8.32 5.32 16.66
CA GLY A 57 7.10 5.12 17.45
C GLY A 57 5.85 5.77 16.86
N LEU A 58 5.97 6.95 16.24
CA LEU A 58 4.83 7.72 15.74
C LEU A 58 4.46 7.41 14.28
N VAL A 59 5.44 7.01 13.45
CA VAL A 59 5.23 6.86 12.00
C VAL A 59 5.51 5.44 11.54
N ASN A 60 6.70 4.90 11.83
CA ASN A 60 7.10 3.63 11.24
C ASN A 60 6.41 2.43 11.91
N ALA A 61 6.34 2.40 13.23
CA ALA A 61 5.75 1.31 13.98
C ALA A 61 4.25 1.14 13.71
N PRO A 62 3.42 2.21 13.63
CA PRO A 62 2.02 2.09 13.22
C PRO A 62 1.82 1.54 11.80
N LEU A 63 2.79 1.72 10.90
CA LEU A 63 2.73 1.19 9.53
C LEU A 63 3.33 -0.24 9.42
N ARG A 64 4.34 -0.56 10.21
CA ARG A 64 5.02 -1.87 10.25
C ARG A 64 4.22 -2.93 11.01
N THR A 65 3.56 -2.56 12.10
CA THR A 65 2.84 -3.51 12.97
C THR A 65 1.68 -4.20 12.24
N PRO A 66 0.81 -3.48 11.49
CA PRO A 66 -0.24 -4.09 10.67
C PRO A 66 0.29 -5.13 9.67
N GLN A 67 1.40 -4.83 9.00
CA GLN A 67 2.03 -5.73 8.03
C GLN A 67 2.48 -7.02 8.71
N ALA A 68 3.11 -6.92 9.89
CA ALA A 68 3.54 -8.07 10.67
C ALA A 68 2.34 -8.88 11.19
N GLU A 69 1.23 -8.23 11.54
CA GLU A 69 0.04 -8.92 12.02
C GLU A 69 -0.62 -9.74 10.92
N VAL A 70 -0.77 -9.20 9.71
CA VAL A 70 -1.30 -9.95 8.57
C VAL A 70 -0.45 -11.21 8.30
N VAL A 71 0.88 -11.06 8.27
CA VAL A 71 1.80 -12.20 8.10
C VAL A 71 1.66 -13.22 9.23
N ARG A 72 1.51 -12.76 10.47
CA ARG A 72 1.32 -13.63 11.65
C ARG A 72 0.06 -14.47 11.50
N VAL A 73 -1.07 -13.85 11.15
CA VAL A 73 -2.36 -14.54 10.98
C VAL A 73 -2.29 -15.55 9.83
N ILE A 74 -1.69 -15.19 8.69
CA ILE A 74 -1.50 -16.11 7.56
C ILE A 74 -0.65 -17.31 7.97
N ARG A 75 0.52 -17.08 8.59
CA ARG A 75 1.39 -18.16 9.06
C ARG A 75 0.70 -19.05 10.08
N PHE A 76 -0.10 -18.48 10.97
CA PHE A 76 -0.88 -19.23 11.94
C PHE A 76 -1.89 -20.16 11.26
N VAL A 77 -2.66 -19.65 10.29
CA VAL A 77 -3.64 -20.46 9.54
C VAL A 77 -2.95 -21.57 8.75
N LEU A 78 -1.83 -21.27 8.08
CA LEU A 78 -1.04 -22.27 7.35
C LEU A 78 -0.46 -23.34 8.29
N ALA A 79 0.02 -22.95 9.48
CA ALA A 79 0.55 -23.88 10.46
C ALA A 79 -0.55 -24.78 11.05
N MET A 80 -1.78 -24.27 11.19
CA MET A 80 -2.92 -25.07 11.65
C MET A 80 -3.41 -26.06 10.59
N GLY A 81 -3.39 -25.67 9.31
CA GLY A 81 -3.89 -26.48 8.20
C GLY A 81 -5.40 -26.76 8.37
N ASP A 82 -5.77 -28.04 8.28
CA ASP A 82 -7.15 -28.50 8.45
C ASP A 82 -7.52 -28.81 9.91
N ARG A 83 -6.61 -28.59 10.85
CA ARG A 83 -6.89 -28.84 12.27
C ARG A 83 -7.95 -27.87 12.78
N PRO A 84 -8.89 -28.34 13.62
CA PRO A 84 -9.87 -27.44 14.23
C PRO A 84 -9.15 -26.41 15.10
N ILE A 85 -9.47 -25.14 14.89
CA ILE A 85 -8.98 -24.02 15.70
C ILE A 85 -10.04 -23.75 16.77
N GLU A 86 -9.63 -23.67 18.03
CA GLU A 86 -10.52 -23.28 19.12
C GLU A 86 -11.13 -21.90 18.83
N ARG A 87 -12.44 -21.74 19.09
CA ARG A 87 -13.17 -20.52 18.73
C ARG A 87 -12.58 -19.26 19.37
N GLU A 88 -12.10 -19.37 20.61
CA GLU A 88 -11.47 -18.25 21.32
C GLU A 88 -10.17 -17.83 20.62
N LEU A 89 -9.31 -18.81 20.31
CA LEU A 89 -8.07 -18.58 19.60
C LEU A 89 -8.31 -18.04 18.17
N ALA A 90 -9.34 -18.54 17.47
CA ALA A 90 -9.71 -18.06 16.15
C ALA A 90 -10.18 -16.58 16.17
N THR A 91 -10.90 -16.19 17.22
CA THR A 91 -11.33 -14.80 17.45
C THR A 91 -10.14 -13.91 17.75
N GLN A 92 -9.27 -14.33 18.68
CA GLN A 92 -8.08 -13.60 19.08
C GLN A 92 -7.11 -13.39 17.91
N MET A 93 -6.96 -14.40 17.05
CA MET A 93 -6.10 -14.36 15.87
C MET A 93 -6.79 -13.76 14.64
N HIS A 94 -8.04 -13.28 14.75
CA HIS A 94 -8.80 -12.70 13.64
C HIS A 94 -8.88 -13.60 12.38
N VAL A 95 -8.94 -14.91 12.56
CA VAL A 95 -8.89 -15.88 11.44
C VAL A 95 -10.04 -15.69 10.46
N SER A 96 -11.18 -15.18 10.92
CA SER A 96 -12.34 -14.89 10.07
C SER A 96 -12.05 -13.90 8.95
N ALA A 97 -11.05 -13.03 9.11
CA ALA A 97 -10.66 -12.05 8.10
C ALA A 97 -10.14 -12.71 6.81
N LEU A 98 -9.61 -13.93 6.89
CA LEU A 98 -9.05 -14.68 5.76
C LEU A 98 -10.07 -15.58 5.06
N ARG A 99 -11.34 -15.60 5.49
CA ARG A 99 -12.35 -16.56 5.00
C ARG A 99 -12.51 -16.55 3.48
N SER A 100 -12.53 -15.37 2.88
CA SER A 100 -12.70 -15.13 1.43
C SER A 100 -11.50 -15.55 0.58
N VAL A 101 -10.31 -15.67 1.20
CA VAL A 101 -9.05 -15.93 0.50
C VAL A 101 -8.38 -17.21 0.96
N ARG A 102 -9.08 -18.05 1.73
CA ARG A 102 -8.51 -19.23 2.38
C ARG A 102 -7.85 -20.19 1.39
N GLU A 103 -8.47 -20.38 0.23
CA GLU A 103 -7.97 -21.26 -0.84
C GLU A 103 -6.77 -20.69 -1.59
N MET A 104 -6.55 -19.38 -1.50
CA MET A 104 -5.42 -18.68 -2.15
C MET A 104 -4.17 -18.66 -1.26
N LEU A 105 -4.29 -19.06 0.02
CA LEU A 105 -3.23 -18.90 1.01
C LEU A 105 -2.02 -19.79 0.69
N SER A 106 -0.86 -19.17 0.71
CA SER A 106 0.44 -19.83 0.65
C SER A 106 1.43 -19.06 1.55
N PRO A 107 2.65 -19.58 1.79
CA PRO A 107 3.65 -18.84 2.55
C PRO A 107 3.91 -17.44 1.94
N PRO A 108 3.83 -16.36 2.74
CA PRO A 108 4.02 -15.01 2.22
C PRO A 108 5.46 -14.80 1.75
N GLN A 109 5.61 -14.37 0.49
CA GLN A 109 6.89 -14.08 -0.17
C GLN A 109 7.26 -12.60 -0.07
N GLY A 110 6.26 -11.74 -0.04
CA GLY A 110 6.43 -10.29 0.00
C GLY A 110 5.27 -9.60 0.72
N VAL A 111 5.57 -8.44 1.30
CA VAL A 111 4.60 -7.61 2.02
C VAL A 111 4.83 -6.17 1.65
N MET A 112 3.76 -5.48 1.27
CA MET A 112 3.86 -4.10 0.83
C MET A 112 2.74 -3.26 1.44
N LEU A 113 3.12 -2.10 1.98
CA LEU A 113 2.16 -1.08 2.39
C LEU A 113 1.46 -0.52 1.16
N SER A 114 0.13 -0.65 1.13
CA SER A 114 -0.68 -0.27 -0.04
C SER A 114 -1.33 1.10 0.15
N ALA A 115 -2.04 1.27 1.27
CA ALA A 115 -2.71 2.50 1.65
C ALA A 115 -2.79 2.61 3.18
N TYR A 116 -2.94 3.83 3.69
CA TYR A 116 -3.19 4.08 5.10
C TYR A 116 -3.95 5.39 5.26
N ASP A 117 -4.72 5.52 6.34
CA ASP A 117 -5.32 6.80 6.71
C ASP A 117 -4.26 7.71 7.34
N ALA A 118 -3.79 8.71 6.61
CA ALA A 118 -2.79 9.66 7.10
C ALA A 118 -3.27 10.51 8.30
N GLY A 119 -4.58 10.60 8.54
CA GLY A 119 -5.15 11.36 9.65
C GLY A 119 -5.08 10.64 10.99
N SER A 120 -5.36 9.33 11.00
CA SER A 120 -5.43 8.53 12.22
C SER A 120 -4.41 7.40 12.32
N LEU A 121 -3.85 6.94 11.20
CA LEU A 121 -3.06 5.70 11.07
C LEU A 121 -3.79 4.46 11.61
N SER A 122 -5.12 4.55 11.82
CA SER A 122 -5.91 3.47 12.43
C SER A 122 -6.27 2.37 11.46
N THR A 123 -6.28 2.71 10.16
CA THR A 123 -6.59 1.81 9.06
C THR A 123 -5.38 1.74 8.14
N VAL A 124 -4.87 0.52 7.97
CA VAL A 124 -3.70 0.23 7.13
C VAL A 124 -4.03 -0.93 6.21
N THR A 125 -3.89 -0.70 4.92
CA THR A 125 -4.09 -1.69 3.88
C THR A 125 -2.74 -2.20 3.42
N THR A 126 -2.57 -3.53 3.47
CA THR A 126 -1.33 -4.22 3.10
C THR A 126 -1.62 -5.19 1.98
N ASP A 127 -0.79 -5.17 0.93
CA ASP A 127 -0.80 -6.17 -0.11
C ASP A 127 0.23 -7.26 0.25
N ILE A 128 -0.20 -8.53 0.19
CA ILE A 128 0.63 -9.70 0.48
C ILE A 128 0.80 -10.51 -0.79
N ASP A 129 2.06 -10.75 -1.13
CA ASP A 129 2.45 -11.64 -2.21
C ASP A 129 2.57 -13.08 -1.68
N LEU A 130 1.81 -13.99 -2.27
CA LEU A 130 1.74 -15.42 -1.96
C LEU A 130 2.32 -16.25 -3.13
N GLY A 131 3.15 -15.65 -3.99
CA GLY A 131 3.75 -16.26 -5.17
C GLY A 131 2.81 -16.28 -6.37
N GLN A 132 1.90 -17.26 -6.42
CA GLN A 132 0.92 -17.38 -7.52
C GLN A 132 -0.33 -16.53 -7.29
N ASN A 133 -0.59 -16.19 -6.03
CA ASN A 133 -1.74 -15.40 -5.63
C ASN A 133 -1.25 -14.14 -4.92
N TRP A 134 -2.11 -13.12 -4.88
CA TRP A 134 -1.90 -12.00 -4.00
C TRP A 134 -3.22 -11.60 -3.36
N ILE A 135 -3.10 -11.15 -2.12
CA ILE A 135 -4.26 -10.75 -1.32
C ILE A 135 -4.03 -9.35 -0.78
N ARG A 136 -5.13 -8.62 -0.63
CA ARG A 136 -5.16 -7.33 0.04
C ARG A 136 -5.82 -7.51 1.38
N CYS A 137 -5.15 -7.09 2.45
CA CYS A 137 -5.66 -7.17 3.79
C CYS A 137 -5.76 -5.78 4.41
N THR A 138 -6.91 -5.48 4.99
CA THR A 138 -7.15 -4.24 5.74
C THR A 138 -7.04 -4.53 7.23
N VAL A 139 -6.19 -3.79 7.92
CA VAL A 139 -6.00 -3.85 9.37
C VAL A 139 -6.62 -2.62 9.99
N VAL A 140 -7.46 -2.82 11.00
CA VAL A 140 -8.14 -1.75 11.75
C VAL A 140 -7.91 -1.97 13.23
N GLY A 141 -7.41 -0.94 13.92
CA GLY A 141 -7.21 -1.02 15.37
C GLY A 141 -6.24 -2.13 15.81
N GLY A 142 -5.26 -2.46 14.96
CA GLY A 142 -4.25 -3.49 15.23
C GLY A 142 -4.67 -4.93 14.91
N GLY A 143 -5.94 -5.19 14.55
CA GLY A 143 -6.42 -6.50 14.11
C GLY A 143 -6.69 -6.55 12.61
N VAL A 144 -6.47 -7.71 11.98
CA VAL A 144 -6.83 -7.92 10.57
C VAL A 144 -8.36 -7.93 10.46
N ALA A 145 -8.93 -6.95 9.77
CA ALA A 145 -10.38 -6.80 9.66
C ALA A 145 -10.95 -7.72 8.58
N TYR A 146 -10.37 -7.66 7.37
CA TYR A 146 -10.75 -8.51 6.25
C TYR A 146 -9.62 -8.57 5.22
N CYS A 147 -9.60 -9.64 4.43
CA CYS A 147 -8.76 -9.77 3.27
C CYS A 147 -9.59 -10.09 2.02
N THR A 148 -9.11 -9.70 0.85
CA THR A 148 -9.72 -9.99 -0.44
C THR A 148 -8.67 -10.42 -1.44
N GLY A 149 -9.08 -11.21 -2.45
CA GLY A 149 -8.24 -11.48 -3.62
C GLY A 149 -7.93 -10.15 -4.28
N GLY A 150 -6.66 -9.90 -4.54
CA GLY A 150 -6.24 -8.58 -4.99
C GLY A 150 -6.73 -8.23 -6.39
N GLU A 151 -6.76 -9.22 -7.28
CA GLU A 151 -7.18 -9.07 -8.68
C GLU A 151 -8.64 -8.62 -8.79
N ALA A 152 -9.48 -9.11 -7.88
CA ALA A 152 -10.91 -8.82 -7.85
C ALA A 152 -11.18 -7.31 -7.74
N ALA A 153 -10.34 -6.55 -7.04
CA ALA A 153 -10.52 -5.11 -6.89
C ALA A 153 -10.32 -4.36 -8.22
N TYR A 154 -9.33 -4.75 -9.03
CA TYR A 154 -9.10 -4.14 -10.34
C TYR A 154 -10.13 -4.59 -11.36
N TRP A 155 -10.52 -5.87 -11.32
CA TRP A 155 -11.61 -6.40 -12.14
C TRP A 155 -12.92 -5.66 -11.87
N GLN A 156 -13.29 -5.49 -10.61
CA GLN A 156 -14.50 -4.79 -10.21
C GLN A 156 -14.45 -3.30 -10.60
N ALA A 157 -13.31 -2.64 -10.40
CA ALA A 157 -13.09 -1.27 -10.82
C ALA A 157 -13.31 -1.09 -12.33
N PHE A 158 -12.68 -1.93 -13.15
CA PHE A 158 -12.80 -1.86 -14.60
C PHE A 158 -14.20 -2.22 -15.10
N SER A 159 -14.78 -3.30 -14.57
CA SER A 159 -16.14 -3.73 -14.92
C SER A 159 -17.18 -2.66 -14.57
N CYS A 160 -16.94 -1.88 -13.52
CA CYS A 160 -17.78 -0.76 -13.15
C CYS A 160 -17.66 0.37 -14.19
N LEU A 161 -16.43 0.73 -14.59
CA LEU A 161 -16.18 1.75 -15.62
C LEU A 161 -16.85 1.41 -16.96
N LEU A 162 -16.87 0.13 -17.37
CA LEU A 162 -17.49 -0.31 -18.62
C LEU A 162 -19.03 -0.28 -18.63
N ARG A 163 -19.68 -0.19 -17.46
CA ARG A 163 -21.15 -0.26 -17.34
C ARG A 163 -21.82 1.11 -17.24
N LEU A 164 -21.04 2.15 -16.98
CA LEU A 164 -21.56 3.47 -16.71
C LEU A 164 -21.48 4.37 -17.95
N PRO A 165 -22.43 5.31 -18.12
CA PRO A 165 -22.33 6.34 -19.15
C PRO A 165 -21.13 7.27 -18.89
N ALA A 166 -20.83 8.15 -19.85
CA ALA A 166 -19.57 8.89 -20.05
C ALA A 166 -18.94 9.68 -18.87
N ASP A 167 -19.52 9.69 -17.66
CA ASP A 167 -18.86 10.22 -16.45
C ASP A 167 -18.96 9.29 -15.22
N PRO A 168 -18.20 8.19 -15.20
CA PRO A 168 -18.38 7.07 -14.26
C PRO A 168 -17.56 7.17 -12.96
N ALA A 169 -16.69 8.17 -12.83
CA ALA A 169 -15.60 8.15 -11.84
C ALA A 169 -16.07 8.24 -10.39
N ASP A 170 -17.14 9.01 -10.13
CA ASP A 170 -17.67 9.24 -8.79
C ASP A 170 -18.49 8.05 -8.25
N GLU A 171 -19.20 7.34 -9.12
CA GLU A 171 -20.02 6.18 -8.71
C GLU A 171 -19.17 4.92 -8.48
N CYS A 172 -18.13 4.70 -9.28
CA CYS A 172 -17.26 3.54 -9.13
C CYS A 172 -16.19 3.70 -8.04
N ASN A 173 -15.99 4.91 -7.50
CA ASN A 173 -14.81 5.25 -6.67
C ASN A 173 -13.49 4.89 -7.39
N VAL A 174 -13.46 5.10 -8.71
CA VAL A 174 -12.33 4.83 -9.59
C VAL A 174 -12.00 6.11 -10.34
N GLY A 175 -10.81 6.63 -10.14
CA GLY A 175 -10.36 7.78 -10.93
C GLY A 175 -10.05 7.35 -12.37
N LEU A 176 -10.44 8.17 -13.33
CA LEU A 176 -10.17 7.93 -14.74
C LEU A 176 -9.31 9.07 -15.30
N SER A 177 -8.18 8.75 -15.92
CA SER A 177 -7.39 9.78 -16.61
C SER A 177 -8.10 10.21 -17.91
N PRO A 178 -7.81 11.41 -18.44
CA PRO A 178 -8.32 11.83 -19.74
C PRO A 178 -7.92 10.88 -20.88
N GLU A 179 -6.71 10.34 -20.82
CA GLU A 179 -6.16 9.40 -21.82
C GLU A 179 -6.91 8.06 -21.79
N ALA A 180 -7.14 7.52 -20.59
CA ALA A 180 -7.90 6.28 -20.43
C ALA A 180 -9.37 6.45 -20.82
N ARG A 181 -9.98 7.61 -20.53
CA ARG A 181 -11.34 7.93 -20.96
C ARG A 181 -11.45 7.92 -22.49
N ALA A 182 -10.59 8.69 -23.16
CA ALA A 182 -10.59 8.74 -24.62
C ALA A 182 -10.37 7.36 -25.25
N TRP A 183 -9.51 6.54 -24.65
CA TRP A 183 -9.27 5.18 -25.12
C TRP A 183 -10.49 4.27 -24.96
N LEU A 184 -11.17 4.29 -23.79
CA LEU A 184 -12.38 3.51 -23.54
C LEU A 184 -13.52 3.92 -24.49
N GLU A 185 -13.72 5.21 -24.73
CA GLU A 185 -14.72 5.73 -25.66
C GLU A 185 -14.46 5.28 -27.11
N THR A 186 -13.18 5.17 -27.49
CA THR A 186 -12.79 4.78 -28.86
C THR A 186 -12.94 3.27 -29.09
N HIS A 187 -12.73 2.44 -28.06
CA HIS A 187 -12.66 0.98 -28.19
C HIS A 187 -13.77 0.24 -27.45
N ASP A 188 -14.86 0.92 -27.06
CA ASP A 188 -15.97 0.34 -26.30
C ASP A 188 -16.55 -0.91 -26.97
N GLU A 189 -16.79 -0.84 -28.29
CA GLU A 189 -17.30 -1.97 -29.07
C GLU A 189 -16.33 -3.16 -29.13
N GLU A 190 -15.02 -2.90 -29.16
CA GLU A 190 -13.99 -3.95 -29.23
C GLU A 190 -13.85 -4.69 -27.89
N ILE A 191 -13.88 -3.94 -26.79
CA ILE A 191 -13.75 -4.47 -25.43
C ILE A 191 -15.02 -5.22 -25.03
N GLY A 192 -16.18 -4.62 -25.27
CA GLY A 192 -17.47 -5.09 -24.79
C GLY A 192 -17.64 -5.01 -23.27
N LEU A 193 -18.80 -5.43 -22.76
CA LEU A 193 -19.18 -5.27 -21.35
C LEU A 193 -18.55 -6.29 -20.38
N GLN A 194 -17.96 -7.37 -20.90
CA GLN A 194 -17.41 -8.48 -20.10
C GLN A 194 -16.10 -9.02 -20.70
N PRO A 195 -15.04 -8.22 -20.79
CA PRO A 195 -13.76 -8.70 -21.28
C PRO A 195 -13.18 -9.72 -20.30
N GLN A 196 -12.46 -10.73 -20.79
CA GLN A 196 -11.69 -11.59 -19.88
C GLN A 196 -10.43 -10.81 -19.47
N MET A 197 -10.14 -10.72 -18.16
CA MET A 197 -8.94 -10.01 -17.70
C MET A 197 -8.14 -10.80 -16.68
N GLU A 198 -6.84 -10.56 -16.68
CA GLU A 198 -5.87 -11.08 -15.73
C GLU A 198 -4.89 -9.98 -15.32
N VAL A 199 -4.32 -10.07 -14.12
CA VAL A 199 -3.26 -9.16 -13.69
C VAL A 199 -1.92 -9.74 -14.14
N VAL A 200 -1.25 -9.08 -15.09
CA VAL A 200 0.01 -9.58 -15.68
C VAL A 200 1.27 -9.07 -15.01
N GLY A 201 1.16 -8.01 -14.20
CA GLY A 201 2.31 -7.48 -13.48
C GLY A 201 1.92 -6.38 -12.50
N ARG A 202 2.69 -6.25 -11.42
CA ARG A 202 2.51 -5.18 -10.44
C ARG A 202 3.87 -4.67 -9.97
N LEU A 203 3.94 -3.36 -9.76
CA LEU A 203 5.10 -2.71 -9.17
C LEU A 203 4.64 -1.56 -8.28
N GLY A 204 4.77 -1.74 -6.97
CA GLY A 204 4.33 -0.72 -6.02
C GLY A 204 2.81 -0.48 -6.14
N ARG A 205 2.45 0.79 -6.35
CA ARG A 205 1.05 1.19 -6.55
C ARG A 205 0.54 0.96 -7.97
N VAL A 206 1.37 0.45 -8.89
CA VAL A 206 0.99 0.24 -10.28
C VAL A 206 0.63 -1.23 -10.51
N ALA A 207 -0.47 -1.47 -11.22
CA ALA A 207 -0.87 -2.79 -11.70
C ALA A 207 -1.13 -2.73 -13.21
N PHE A 208 -0.72 -3.77 -13.91
CA PHE A 208 -1.00 -3.99 -15.32
C PHE A 208 -2.00 -5.12 -15.44
N LEU A 209 -3.13 -4.83 -16.05
CA LEU A 209 -4.14 -5.82 -16.39
C LEU A 209 -4.08 -6.06 -17.89
N ARG A 210 -4.05 -7.32 -18.28
CA ARG A 210 -4.24 -7.72 -19.66
C ARG A 210 -5.67 -8.22 -19.81
N GLY A 211 -6.32 -7.76 -20.86
CA GLY A 211 -7.67 -8.15 -21.19
C GLY A 211 -7.79 -8.69 -22.60
N ARG A 212 -8.87 -9.43 -22.85
CA ARG A 212 -9.33 -9.83 -24.17
C ARG A 212 -10.78 -9.37 -24.33
N GLY A 213 -11.01 -8.54 -25.33
CA GLY A 213 -12.32 -7.96 -25.66
C GLY A 213 -13.26 -8.95 -26.34
N ALA A 214 -14.49 -8.50 -26.62
CA ALA A 214 -15.55 -9.31 -27.23
C ALA A 214 -15.21 -9.75 -28.67
N ASN A 215 -14.46 -8.94 -29.41
CA ASN A 215 -13.98 -9.27 -30.77
C ASN A 215 -12.68 -10.09 -30.78
N GLY A 216 -12.15 -10.45 -29.61
CA GLY A 216 -10.86 -11.14 -29.46
C GLY A 216 -9.63 -10.22 -29.36
N ALA A 217 -9.79 -8.90 -29.50
CA ALA A 217 -8.70 -7.94 -29.37
C ALA A 217 -8.07 -8.00 -27.98
N ALA A 218 -6.74 -8.13 -27.94
CA ALA A 218 -5.99 -8.09 -26.71
C ALA A 218 -5.67 -6.64 -26.33
N PHE A 219 -5.79 -6.31 -25.06
CA PHE A 219 -5.45 -4.98 -24.55
C PHE A 219 -4.71 -5.08 -23.22
N GLU A 220 -4.01 -4.02 -22.86
CA GLU A 220 -3.35 -3.86 -21.57
C GLU A 220 -3.71 -2.51 -20.97
N CYS A 221 -4.14 -2.52 -19.72
CA CYS A 221 -4.51 -1.35 -18.96
C CYS A 221 -3.62 -1.20 -17.73
N ARG A 222 -3.14 0.02 -17.51
CA ARG A 222 -2.32 0.39 -16.37
C ARG A 222 -3.18 1.10 -15.34
N PHE A 223 -3.21 0.53 -14.14
CA PHE A 223 -3.88 1.08 -12.97
C PHE A 223 -2.86 1.61 -11.97
N ARG A 224 -3.18 2.70 -11.27
CA ARG A 224 -2.41 3.23 -10.16
C ARG A 224 -3.27 3.36 -8.92
N GLY A 225 -2.70 3.06 -7.76
CA GLY A 225 -3.37 3.20 -6.48
C GLY A 225 -4.26 2.01 -6.16
N THR A 226 -4.84 2.09 -4.97
CA THR A 226 -5.53 0.97 -4.32
C THR A 226 -6.80 1.40 -3.61
N GLN A 227 -6.94 2.70 -3.28
CA GLN A 227 -8.15 3.38 -2.83
C GLN A 227 -7.91 4.92 -2.86
N PRO A 228 -8.47 5.66 -3.83
CA PRO A 228 -9.13 5.15 -5.04
C PRO A 228 -8.12 4.43 -5.96
N ILE A 229 -8.64 3.53 -6.78
CA ILE A 229 -7.92 2.98 -7.94
C ILE A 229 -8.04 4.00 -9.07
N HIS A 230 -6.97 4.26 -9.79
CA HIS A 230 -6.97 5.12 -10.97
C HIS A 230 -6.65 4.29 -12.20
N LEU A 231 -7.50 4.34 -13.23
CA LEU A 231 -7.13 3.85 -14.55
C LEU A 231 -6.35 4.95 -15.27
N GLU A 232 -5.05 4.72 -15.50
CA GLU A 232 -4.14 5.72 -16.07
C GLU A 232 -4.11 5.65 -17.59
N THR A 233 -3.88 4.47 -18.16
CA THR A 233 -3.79 4.29 -19.61
C THR A 233 -4.26 2.90 -20.00
N CYS A 234 -4.73 2.75 -21.22
CA CYS A 234 -4.96 1.46 -21.86
C CYS A 234 -4.38 1.51 -23.28
N ARG A 235 -4.00 0.35 -23.80
CA ARG A 235 -3.50 0.19 -25.16
C ARG A 235 -3.90 -1.18 -25.71
N LEU A 236 -4.16 -1.25 -27.01
CA LEU A 236 -4.23 -2.54 -27.70
C LEU A 236 -2.85 -3.19 -27.71
N LEU A 237 -2.83 -4.52 -27.62
CA LEU A 237 -1.64 -5.32 -27.81
C LEU A 237 -1.66 -5.79 -29.26
N GLU A 238 -0.66 -5.40 -30.03
CA GLU A 238 -0.43 -5.98 -31.34
C GLU A 238 -0.17 -7.47 -31.13
N GLU A 239 -0.94 -8.34 -31.80
CA GLU A 239 -0.60 -9.75 -31.85
C GLU A 239 0.82 -9.84 -32.38
N ALA A 240 1.75 -10.28 -31.53
CA ALA A 240 3.12 -10.51 -31.95
C ALA A 240 3.04 -11.51 -33.10
N GLY A 241 3.20 -11.00 -34.33
CA GLY A 241 3.15 -11.80 -35.54
C GLY A 241 4.08 -12.99 -35.34
N GLY A 242 3.50 -14.18 -35.30
CA GLY A 242 4.25 -15.40 -35.24
C GLY A 242 4.98 -15.58 -36.57
N ASP A 243 6.24 -15.16 -36.58
CA ASP A 243 7.24 -15.64 -37.54
C ASP A 243 7.80 -17.00 -37.08
#